data_AF-A0A954KKF2-F1
#
_entry.id   AF-A0A954KKF2-F1
#
_cell.length_a   1.000
_cell.length_b   1.000
_cell.length_c   1.000
_cell.angle_alpha   90.00
_cell.angle_beta   90.00
_cell.angle_gamma   90.00
#
_symmetry.space_group_name_H-M   'P 1'
#
loop_
_entity.id
_entity.type
_entity.pdbx_description
1 polymer ?
#
loop_
_entity_poly.entity_id
_entity_poly.type
_entity_poly.pdbx_seq_one_letter_code
_entity_poly.pdbx_strand_id
1 'polypeptide(L)'
;MLDLNHDGLSVRADRRRTFAGLMRLTAFLTHSLVIFSLVTFSLVTSSQIAEADEPASDQFLFRFSGTLLQGRGDGDIIRRFESSLLNSAENSFFHVLDDAGAGCGWPESFGRLNTGSESSGPVPHIVYNYDGHDYSISLPFLHVQLPNDAGIGTSWEIDGWKLTILEPRREAGQDCWFIEASEKRGRKQSLLVDRSTGVLWQAEADVFMGRGDRFLLKIRQTRQTTLPQEIAARTRNVMELLLQLQKNLGRRPDTQLKQLSPRQADLTAQVQPTLHQLSEGTPLQELVLRLTSSLKSEKTRIAASTMRAGEILNSRAPDFSLNVVSGGTLDSQDLQGRIVILHFWDYKDQPLAEPYGQTGYLDFLFNQRKKLGVQVVGVAVGADLQTADGVSRGKRAARKLAEFMNITYPIGYDDGSLLRALGDPRDANGNLPLWIVIGRDGTIAHYHAGFYEVDATRGLSELDAVVSRQIKTPSQQ
;
A
#
# COMPACT_ATOMS: atom_id res chain seq x y z
N MET A 1 37.84 -2.10 62.34
CA MET A 1 37.44 -0.84 63.01
C MET A 1 36.23 -0.31 62.24
N LEU A 2 34.97 -0.63 62.50
CA LEU A 2 34.18 -1.41 63.49
C LEU A 2 33.13 -2.14 62.62
N ASP A 3 32.91 -3.46 62.65
CA ASP A 3 32.32 -4.35 63.68
C ASP A 3 30.88 -4.04 64.15
N LEU A 4 30.00 -5.04 63.91
CA LEU A 4 28.93 -5.65 64.74
C LEU A 4 27.69 -6.01 63.87
N ASN A 5 27.48 -7.28 63.51
CA ASN A 5 26.70 -8.35 64.20
C ASN A 5 25.19 -8.01 64.30
N HIS A 6 24.20 -8.87 64.00
CA HIS A 6 24.04 -10.30 64.35
C HIS A 6 22.85 -10.96 63.60
N ASP A 7 22.97 -12.27 63.32
CA ASP A 7 22.00 -13.40 63.47
C ASP A 7 20.55 -13.29 62.97
N GLY A 8 19.87 -14.31 62.43
CA GLY A 8 20.09 -15.76 62.35
C GLY A 8 18.74 -16.48 62.13
N LEU A 9 18.79 -17.81 61.87
CA LEU A 9 17.72 -18.83 61.71
C LEU A 9 17.24 -19.05 60.24
N SER A 10 17.64 -20.09 59.51
CA SER A 10 17.52 -21.57 59.70
C SER A 10 16.08 -22.08 59.80
N VAL A 11 15.60 -22.84 58.80
CA VAL A 11 15.12 -24.23 58.93
C VAL A 11 15.03 -24.90 57.54
N ARG A 12 15.69 -26.06 57.42
CA ARG A 12 15.57 -27.08 56.36
C ARG A 12 14.24 -27.83 56.46
N ALA A 13 13.68 -28.25 55.33
CA ALA A 13 13.01 -29.55 55.24
C ALA A 13 13.09 -30.13 53.83
N ASP A 14 13.93 -31.16 53.73
CA ASP A 14 14.11 -32.11 52.65
C ASP A 14 12.95 -33.14 52.66
N ARG A 15 12.47 -33.57 51.49
CA ARG A 15 11.77 -34.84 51.31
C ARG A 15 11.76 -35.29 49.84
N ARG A 16 12.81 -36.04 49.48
CA ARG A 16 12.75 -37.05 48.42
C ARG A 16 11.88 -38.22 48.89
N ARG A 17 11.07 -38.79 47.98
CA ARG A 17 10.82 -40.24 47.87
C ARG A 17 10.28 -40.61 46.49
N THR A 18 11.12 -41.34 45.78
CA THR A 18 10.84 -42.25 44.66
C THR A 18 9.91 -43.39 45.07
N PHE A 19 9.08 -43.92 44.16
CA PHE A 19 9.02 -45.35 43.82
C PHE A 19 8.21 -45.59 42.53
N ALA A 20 8.56 -46.69 41.87
CA ALA A 20 8.35 -47.01 40.46
C ALA A 20 7.13 -47.91 40.17
N GLY A 21 6.78 -47.98 38.87
CA GLY A 21 6.31 -49.20 38.19
C GLY A 21 4.80 -49.32 37.94
N LEU A 22 4.35 -49.34 36.67
CA LEU A 22 4.15 -50.57 35.88
C LEU A 22 3.44 -50.27 34.54
N MET A 23 3.83 -51.03 33.52
CA MET A 23 3.33 -51.12 32.14
C MET A 23 1.80 -51.10 31.94
N ARG A 24 1.34 -50.55 30.80
CA ARG A 24 0.62 -51.32 29.76
C ARG A 24 0.49 -50.57 28.42
N LEU A 25 0.82 -51.31 27.36
CA LEU A 25 0.51 -51.12 25.94
C LEU A 25 -0.93 -50.65 25.69
N THR A 26 -1.14 -49.72 24.74
CA THR A 26 -2.10 -49.89 23.61
C THR A 26 -2.03 -48.75 22.58
N ALA A 27 -1.96 -49.16 21.31
CA ALA A 27 -2.44 -48.51 20.08
C ALA A 27 -1.90 -47.13 19.65
N PHE A 28 -0.96 -47.19 18.70
CA PHE A 28 -0.69 -46.13 17.71
C PHE A 28 -1.92 -45.93 16.81
N LEU A 29 -2.50 -44.73 16.84
CA LEU A 29 -3.38 -44.23 15.78
C LEU A 29 -2.99 -42.77 15.49
N THR A 30 -2.34 -42.62 14.35
CA THR A 30 -1.89 -41.39 13.71
C THR A 30 -2.96 -40.30 13.75
N HIS A 31 -2.67 -39.19 14.43
CA HIS A 31 -3.39 -37.92 14.26
C HIS A 31 -2.50 -36.94 13.51
N SER A 32 -2.78 -36.78 12.22
CA SER A 32 -2.42 -35.59 11.47
C SER A 32 -3.19 -34.41 12.05
N LEU A 33 -2.49 -33.56 12.81
CA LEU A 33 -3.05 -32.32 13.34
C LEU A 33 -3.07 -31.28 12.21
N VAL A 34 -4.14 -31.28 11.42
CA VAL A 34 -4.48 -30.15 10.55
C VAL A 34 -4.99 -29.04 11.45
N ILE A 35 -4.18 -28.00 11.65
CA ILE A 35 -4.61 -26.76 12.30
C ILE A 35 -5.53 -26.04 11.31
N PHE A 36 -6.81 -26.37 11.35
CA PHE A 36 -7.87 -25.54 10.81
C PHE A 36 -7.91 -24.27 11.67
N SER A 37 -7.38 -23.16 11.15
CA SER A 37 -7.74 -21.85 11.69
C SER A 37 -9.23 -21.65 11.46
N LEU A 38 -10.01 -21.79 12.54
CA LEU A 38 -11.37 -21.26 12.61
C LEU A 38 -11.28 -19.75 12.43
N VAL A 39 -11.37 -19.28 11.19
CA VAL A 39 -11.99 -17.99 10.92
C VAL A 39 -13.47 -18.24 11.17
N THR A 40 -13.96 -17.79 12.33
CA THR A 40 -15.39 -17.71 12.60
C THR A 40 -16.00 -16.77 11.56
N PHE A 41 -16.45 -17.34 10.45
CA PHE A 41 -17.44 -16.74 9.59
C PHE A 41 -18.70 -16.62 10.44
N SER A 42 -18.99 -15.42 10.92
CA SER A 42 -20.37 -15.07 11.20
C SER A 42 -21.11 -15.23 9.88
N LEU A 43 -21.77 -16.39 9.70
CA LEU A 43 -22.90 -16.49 8.80
C LEU A 43 -23.82 -15.34 9.20
N VAL A 44 -23.86 -14.30 8.37
CA VAL A 44 -24.93 -13.33 8.39
C VAL A 44 -26.16 -14.14 8.02
N THR A 45 -26.85 -14.66 9.03
CA THR A 45 -28.23 -15.09 8.89
C THR A 45 -28.97 -13.87 8.37
N SER A 46 -29.49 -13.97 7.15
CA SER A 46 -30.43 -13.04 6.54
C SER A 46 -31.62 -12.89 7.49
N SER A 47 -31.46 -11.99 8.44
CA SER A 47 -32.52 -11.52 9.30
C SER A 47 -33.31 -10.62 8.38
N GLN A 48 -34.54 -11.02 8.04
CA GLN A 48 -35.52 -10.10 7.47
C GLN A 48 -35.68 -8.97 8.48
N ILE A 49 -34.89 -7.91 8.31
CA ILE A 49 -35.16 -6.61 8.91
C ILE A 49 -36.42 -6.15 8.19
N ALA A 50 -37.52 -6.09 8.94
CA ALA A 50 -38.68 -5.33 8.51
C ALA A 50 -38.19 -3.90 8.22
N GLU A 51 -38.20 -3.52 6.94
CA GLU A 51 -37.94 -2.16 6.49
C GLU A 51 -38.94 -1.25 7.21
N ALA A 52 -38.45 -0.50 8.19
CA ALA A 52 -39.05 0.78 8.48
C ALA A 52 -38.84 1.62 7.22
N ASP A 53 -39.93 1.87 6.51
CA ASP A 53 -40.03 2.64 5.27
C ASP A 53 -39.69 4.12 5.58
N GLU A 54 -38.43 4.40 5.89
CA GLU A 54 -37.92 5.77 5.82
C GLU A 54 -37.92 6.19 4.34
N PRO A 55 -38.46 7.37 4.01
CA PRO A 55 -38.53 7.82 2.64
C PRO A 55 -37.12 7.78 2.04
N ALA A 56 -36.93 6.92 1.05
CA ALA A 56 -35.66 6.76 0.38
C ALA A 56 -35.18 8.13 -0.11
N SER A 57 -34.15 8.67 0.54
CA SER A 57 -33.58 9.94 0.12
C SER A 57 -33.08 9.80 -1.31
N ASP A 58 -33.46 10.75 -2.18
CA ASP A 58 -33.02 10.75 -3.57
C ASP A 58 -31.49 10.68 -3.63
N GLN A 59 -30.97 9.67 -4.32
CA GLN A 59 -29.54 9.55 -4.57
C GLN A 59 -29.20 10.13 -5.94
N PHE A 60 -28.26 11.06 -5.96
CA PHE A 60 -27.79 11.72 -7.18
C PHE A 60 -26.40 11.24 -7.56
N LEU A 61 -26.21 10.97 -8.85
CA LEU A 61 -24.92 10.76 -9.48
C LEU A 61 -24.50 12.03 -10.21
N PHE A 62 -23.38 12.60 -9.81
CA PHE A 62 -22.70 13.68 -10.50
C PHE A 62 -21.47 13.13 -11.22
N ARG A 63 -21.26 13.55 -12.47
CA ARG A 63 -20.07 13.23 -13.27
C ARG A 63 -19.29 14.50 -13.52
N PHE A 64 -17.97 14.38 -13.45
CA PHE A 64 -17.03 15.47 -13.65
C PHE A 64 -16.01 15.09 -14.70
N SER A 65 -15.62 16.05 -15.52
CA SER A 65 -14.45 15.97 -16.38
C SER A 65 -13.38 16.92 -15.87
N GLY A 66 -12.15 16.45 -15.81
CA GLY A 66 -11.02 17.22 -15.35
C GLY A 66 -9.84 17.20 -16.31
N THR A 67 -9.05 18.27 -16.26
CA THR A 67 -7.84 18.46 -17.05
C THR A 67 -6.72 19.02 -16.19
N LEU A 68 -5.52 18.50 -16.37
CA LEU A 68 -4.30 19.10 -15.86
C LEU A 68 -3.60 19.81 -17.03
N LEU A 69 -3.25 21.09 -16.83
CA LEU A 69 -2.59 21.91 -17.83
C LEU A 69 -1.20 22.34 -17.35
N GLN A 70 -0.22 22.37 -18.25
CA GLN A 70 1.12 22.93 -17.98
C GLN A 70 1.26 24.30 -18.65
N GLY A 71 1.69 25.32 -17.90
CA GLY A 71 1.91 26.68 -18.41
C GLY A 71 0.99 27.74 -17.79
N ARG A 72 1.02 28.96 -18.34
CA ARG A 72 0.17 30.08 -17.88
C ARG A 72 -1.08 30.20 -18.76
N GLY A 73 -2.25 30.35 -18.15
CA GLY A 73 -3.52 30.52 -18.87
C GLY A 73 -4.02 29.20 -19.46
N ASP A 74 -4.32 29.18 -20.75
CA ASP A 74 -4.75 28.00 -21.52
C ASP A 74 -3.56 27.14 -21.94
N GLY A 75 -2.74 26.71 -20.98
CA GLY A 75 -1.58 25.86 -21.22
C GLY A 75 -1.90 24.53 -21.92
N ASP A 76 -0.88 23.74 -22.22
CA ASP A 76 -1.09 22.46 -22.88
C ASP A 76 -1.76 21.47 -21.93
N ILE A 77 -2.80 20.77 -22.40
CA ILE A 77 -3.47 19.72 -21.64
C ILE A 77 -2.55 18.51 -21.61
N ILE A 78 -1.96 18.23 -20.45
CA ILE A 78 -1.04 17.11 -20.23
C ILE A 78 -1.75 15.88 -19.67
N ARG A 79 -2.96 16.04 -19.13
CA ARG A 79 -3.79 14.93 -18.64
C ARG A 79 -5.27 15.25 -18.69
N ARG A 80 -6.08 14.24 -18.99
CA ARG A 80 -7.54 14.24 -18.83
C ARG A 80 -7.92 13.12 -17.87
N PHE A 81 -8.95 13.35 -17.07
CA PHE A 81 -9.52 12.35 -16.19
C PHE A 81 -11.00 12.61 -15.99
N GLU A 82 -11.71 11.63 -15.46
CA GLU A 82 -13.08 11.77 -15.02
C GLU A 82 -13.18 11.48 -13.53
N SER A 83 -14.24 11.97 -12.90
CA SER A 83 -14.62 11.52 -11.56
C SER A 83 -16.13 11.53 -11.42
N SER A 84 -16.61 10.85 -10.40
CA SER A 84 -18.02 10.82 -10.05
C SER A 84 -18.22 11.01 -8.56
N LEU A 85 -19.33 11.65 -8.21
CA LEU A 85 -19.82 11.79 -6.84
C LEU A 85 -21.21 11.17 -6.77
N LEU A 86 -21.37 10.19 -5.90
CA LEU A 86 -22.66 9.68 -5.45
C LEU A 86 -23.01 10.42 -4.17
N ASN A 87 -24.06 11.25 -4.21
CA ASN A 87 -24.47 12.08 -3.08
C ASN A 87 -25.89 11.72 -2.64
N SER A 88 -26.09 11.63 -1.33
CA SER A 88 -27.39 11.62 -0.65
C SER A 88 -27.34 12.57 0.55
N ALA A 89 -28.46 12.72 1.25
CA ALA A 89 -28.52 13.58 2.44
C ALA A 89 -27.49 13.22 3.53
N GLU A 90 -27.09 11.95 3.59
CA GLU A 90 -26.25 11.42 4.67
C GLU A 90 -24.84 11.03 4.22
N ASN A 91 -24.63 10.84 2.91
CA ASN A 91 -23.41 10.22 2.41
C ASN A 91 -22.97 10.82 1.08
N SER A 92 -21.67 11.14 0.99
CA SER A 92 -20.99 11.48 -0.25
C SER A 92 -19.88 10.46 -0.51
N PHE A 93 -19.94 9.81 -1.67
CA PHE A 93 -18.95 8.82 -2.11
C PHE A 93 -18.36 9.22 -3.44
N PHE A 94 -17.04 9.34 -3.50
CA PHE A 94 -16.34 9.68 -4.72
C PHE A 94 -15.76 8.43 -5.39
N HIS A 95 -15.61 8.52 -6.70
CA HIS A 95 -14.80 7.59 -7.49
C HIS A 95 -14.09 8.38 -8.58
N VAL A 96 -12.76 8.28 -8.64
CA VAL A 96 -11.89 8.88 -9.65
C VAL A 96 -11.66 7.86 -10.76
N LEU A 97 -12.05 8.23 -11.97
CA LEU A 97 -11.87 7.46 -13.20
C LEU A 97 -10.69 8.05 -13.97
N ASP A 98 -9.51 7.54 -13.66
CA ASP A 98 -8.26 7.92 -14.32
C ASP A 98 -7.74 6.79 -15.22
N ASP A 99 -6.65 7.03 -15.95
CA ASP A 99 -5.98 6.01 -16.76
C ASP A 99 -5.60 4.79 -15.89
N ALA A 100 -5.98 3.58 -16.30
CA ALA A 100 -5.75 2.38 -15.49
C ALA A 100 -4.25 2.01 -15.34
N GLY A 101 -3.40 2.42 -16.29
CA GLY A 101 -1.95 2.20 -16.27
C GLY A 101 -1.19 3.33 -15.56
N ALA A 102 -1.64 4.58 -15.73
CA ALA A 102 -0.94 5.76 -15.20
C ALA A 102 -1.60 6.40 -13.96
N GLY A 103 -2.82 6.01 -13.60
CA GLY A 103 -3.58 6.53 -12.48
C GLY A 103 -3.32 5.83 -11.15
N CYS A 104 -4.09 6.22 -10.14
CA CYS A 104 -4.07 5.58 -8.82
C CYS A 104 -4.54 4.12 -8.92
N GLY A 105 -4.04 3.27 -8.01
CA GLY A 105 -4.57 1.91 -7.86
C GLY A 105 -6.03 1.97 -7.44
N TRP A 106 -6.82 0.96 -7.84
CA TRP A 106 -8.26 0.91 -7.50
C TRP A 106 -8.57 1.06 -6.00
N PRO A 107 -7.74 0.61 -5.03
CA PRO A 107 -8.04 0.82 -3.62
C PRO A 107 -8.04 2.30 -3.22
N GLU A 108 -7.33 3.15 -3.95
CA GLU A 108 -7.17 4.58 -3.66
C GLU A 108 -8.06 5.45 -4.57
N SER A 109 -8.77 4.85 -5.52
CA SER A 109 -9.57 5.59 -6.51
C SER A 109 -10.97 5.95 -6.03
N PHE A 110 -11.39 5.52 -4.83
CA PHE A 110 -12.72 5.78 -4.29
C PHE A 110 -12.67 5.94 -2.77
N GLY A 111 -13.70 6.57 -2.21
CA GLY A 111 -13.82 6.74 -0.77
C GLY A 111 -15.05 7.54 -0.39
N ARG A 112 -15.23 7.75 0.92
CA ARG A 112 -16.21 8.71 1.43
C ARG A 112 -15.60 10.10 1.43
N LEU A 113 -16.35 11.09 0.96
CA LEU A 113 -16.03 12.48 1.27
C LEU A 113 -16.54 12.76 2.67
N ASN A 114 -15.67 13.30 3.49
CA ASN A 114 -16.07 13.77 4.80
C ASN A 114 -16.70 15.15 4.70
N THR A 115 -17.86 15.30 5.31
CA THR A 115 -18.42 16.60 5.68
C THR A 115 -18.08 16.97 7.15
N GLY A 116 -17.40 16.09 7.90
CA GLY A 116 -17.04 16.26 9.31
C GLY A 116 -15.55 16.00 9.65
N SER A 117 -15.18 16.06 10.93
CA SER A 117 -13.81 16.29 11.42
C SER A 117 -12.82 15.11 11.46
N GLU A 118 -13.19 13.88 11.08
CA GLU A 118 -12.28 12.72 11.14
C GLU A 118 -12.25 11.94 9.83
N SER A 119 -11.27 12.19 8.95
CA SER A 119 -11.09 11.45 7.70
C SER A 119 -10.22 10.22 7.89
N SER A 120 -10.82 9.03 7.90
CA SER A 120 -10.11 7.76 7.79
C SER A 120 -10.34 7.16 6.40
N GLY A 121 -9.69 7.70 5.37
CA GLY A 121 -9.81 7.19 4.01
C GLY A 121 -9.02 8.01 2.99
N PRO A 122 -8.92 7.51 1.74
CA PRO A 122 -8.30 8.27 0.66
C PRO A 122 -9.11 9.52 0.35
N VAL A 123 -8.41 10.58 -0.02
CA VAL A 123 -9.00 11.80 -0.59
C VAL A 123 -9.03 11.69 -2.13
N PRO A 124 -9.98 12.32 -2.84
CA PRO A 124 -9.99 12.31 -4.30
C PRO A 124 -8.69 12.90 -4.83
N HIS A 125 -7.96 12.14 -5.64
CA HIS A 125 -6.71 12.57 -6.26
C HIS A 125 -6.46 11.84 -7.57
N ILE A 126 -5.56 12.40 -8.39
CA ILE A 126 -4.95 11.72 -9.53
C ILE A 126 -3.46 11.49 -9.25
N VAL A 127 -2.86 10.51 -9.91
CA VAL A 127 -1.40 10.28 -9.84
C VAL A 127 -0.77 10.67 -11.17
N TYR A 128 0.14 11.63 -11.18
CA TYR A 128 0.81 12.11 -12.39
C TYR A 128 2.32 11.95 -12.30
N ASN A 129 2.93 11.28 -13.28
CA ASN A 129 4.39 11.19 -13.38
C ASN A 129 4.94 12.47 -14.00
N TYR A 130 5.78 13.19 -13.25
CA TYR A 130 6.46 14.40 -13.71
C TYR A 130 7.93 14.35 -13.27
N ASP A 131 8.85 14.63 -14.18
CA ASP A 131 10.31 14.55 -13.92
C ASP A 131 10.76 13.17 -13.38
N GLY A 132 10.05 12.11 -13.75
CA GLY A 132 10.29 10.74 -13.25
C GLY A 132 9.73 10.46 -11.86
N HIS A 133 9.02 11.40 -11.23
CA HIS A 133 8.38 11.24 -9.92
C HIS A 133 6.86 11.12 -10.06
N ASP A 134 6.25 10.19 -9.33
CA ASP A 134 4.78 10.11 -9.21
C ASP A 134 4.27 11.10 -8.16
N TYR A 135 3.48 12.09 -8.60
CA TYR A 135 2.83 13.07 -7.74
C TYR A 135 1.38 12.69 -7.50
N SER A 136 0.96 12.62 -6.24
CA SER A 136 -0.46 12.59 -5.87
C SER A 136 -1.00 14.02 -5.86
N ILE A 137 -1.91 14.32 -6.79
CA ILE A 137 -2.53 15.63 -6.97
C ILE A 137 -3.97 15.54 -6.48
N SER A 138 -4.24 16.11 -5.31
CA SER A 138 -5.59 16.21 -4.75
C SER A 138 -6.52 16.99 -5.68
N LEU A 139 -7.73 16.49 -5.86
CA LEU A 139 -8.77 17.22 -6.59
C LEU A 139 -9.36 18.34 -5.71
N PRO A 140 -9.93 19.39 -6.32
CA PRO A 140 -10.78 20.34 -5.60
C PRO A 140 -11.95 19.64 -4.92
N PHE A 141 -12.51 20.29 -3.89
CA PHE A 141 -13.67 19.76 -3.17
C PHE A 141 -14.84 19.48 -4.14
N LEU A 142 -15.21 18.20 -4.29
CA LEU A 142 -16.36 17.80 -5.12
C LEU A 142 -17.70 18.11 -4.44
N HIS A 143 -17.69 18.23 -3.11
CA HIS A 143 -18.82 18.61 -2.27
C HIS A 143 -18.30 19.43 -1.10
N VAL A 144 -19.00 20.51 -0.76
CA VAL A 144 -18.73 21.34 0.42
C VAL A 144 -19.99 21.43 1.27
N GLN A 145 -19.86 21.20 2.58
CA GLN A 145 -20.96 21.48 3.49
C GLN A 145 -21.07 23.00 3.68
N LEU A 146 -22.13 23.59 3.13
CA LEU A 146 -22.40 25.01 3.27
C LEU A 146 -22.90 25.33 4.69
N PRO A 147 -22.45 26.43 5.32
CA PRO A 147 -23.02 26.89 6.58
C PRO A 147 -24.52 27.18 6.45
N ASN A 148 -25.28 26.97 7.53
CA ASN A 148 -26.73 27.23 7.55
C ASN A 148 -27.08 28.69 7.21
N ASP A 149 -26.17 29.61 7.51
CA ASP A 149 -26.25 31.05 7.25
C ASP A 149 -25.35 31.48 6.06
N ALA A 150 -25.11 30.57 5.10
CA ALA A 150 -24.29 30.83 3.92
C ALA A 150 -24.73 32.11 3.17
N GLY A 151 -23.85 33.10 3.18
CA GLY A 151 -24.01 34.38 2.48
C GLY A 151 -22.66 34.95 2.04
N ILE A 152 -22.70 36.09 1.38
CA ILE A 152 -21.49 36.80 0.92
C ILE A 152 -20.63 37.15 2.14
N GLY A 153 -19.33 36.83 2.06
CA GLY A 153 -18.37 37.07 3.14
C GLY A 153 -18.34 36.00 4.23
N THR A 154 -19.27 35.03 4.21
CA THR A 154 -19.21 33.89 5.15
C THR A 154 -17.95 33.09 4.88
N SER A 155 -17.15 32.87 5.93
CA SER A 155 -15.94 32.04 5.89
C SER A 155 -16.04 30.88 6.88
N TRP A 156 -15.52 29.72 6.49
CA TRP A 156 -15.39 28.54 7.36
C TRP A 156 -14.16 27.73 6.97
N GLU A 157 -13.81 26.74 7.80
CA GLU A 157 -12.66 25.87 7.55
C GLU A 157 -13.10 24.42 7.29
N ILE A 158 -12.49 23.77 6.30
CA ILE A 158 -12.61 22.34 6.01
C ILE A 158 -11.20 21.82 5.75
N ASP A 159 -10.76 20.80 6.49
CA ASP A 159 -9.46 20.12 6.30
C ASP A 159 -8.26 21.07 6.14
N GLY A 160 -8.24 22.16 6.93
CA GLY A 160 -7.17 23.17 6.91
C GLY A 160 -7.25 24.20 5.78
N TRP A 161 -8.28 24.12 4.92
CA TRP A 161 -8.63 25.15 3.95
C TRP A 161 -9.59 26.15 4.57
N LYS A 162 -9.32 27.45 4.39
CA LYS A 162 -10.29 28.52 4.65
C LYS A 162 -11.08 28.78 3.38
N LEU A 163 -12.37 28.48 3.41
CA LEU A 163 -13.34 28.77 2.35
C LEU A 163 -14.02 30.10 2.64
N THR A 164 -14.25 30.93 1.63
CA THR A 164 -14.99 32.19 1.74
C THR A 164 -15.90 32.37 0.54
N ILE A 165 -17.20 32.56 0.78
CA ILE A 165 -18.15 32.93 -0.27
C ILE A 165 -17.89 34.37 -0.68
N LEU A 166 -17.57 34.59 -1.96
CA LEU A 166 -17.27 35.91 -2.50
C LEU A 166 -18.50 36.55 -3.11
N GLU A 167 -19.25 35.80 -3.92
CA GLU A 167 -20.41 36.33 -4.64
C GLU A 167 -21.34 35.20 -5.13
N PRO A 168 -22.64 35.49 -5.35
CA PRO A 168 -23.52 34.60 -6.10
C PRO A 168 -23.19 34.67 -7.59
N ARG A 169 -23.30 33.54 -8.28
CA ARG A 169 -23.20 33.44 -9.74
C ARG A 169 -24.31 32.57 -10.29
N ARG A 170 -24.67 32.79 -11.56
CA ARG A 170 -25.59 31.92 -12.29
C ARG A 170 -24.86 31.33 -13.49
N GLU A 171 -24.73 30.01 -13.52
CA GLU A 171 -24.00 29.28 -14.57
C GLU A 171 -24.91 28.25 -15.20
N ALA A 172 -25.10 28.32 -16.52
CA ALA A 172 -26.01 27.44 -17.27
C ALA A 172 -27.42 27.31 -16.65
N GLY A 173 -27.89 28.36 -15.96
CA GLY A 173 -29.19 28.37 -15.26
C GLY A 173 -29.17 27.87 -13.82
N GLN A 174 -28.04 27.36 -13.32
CA GLN A 174 -27.85 26.94 -11.94
C GLN A 174 -27.42 28.12 -11.07
N ASP A 175 -28.02 28.24 -9.88
CA ASP A 175 -27.63 29.25 -8.89
C ASP A 175 -26.48 28.70 -8.02
N CYS A 176 -25.32 29.34 -8.12
CA CYS A 176 -24.07 28.89 -7.52
C CYS A 176 -23.47 29.95 -6.58
N TRP A 177 -22.70 29.50 -5.60
CA TRP A 177 -21.75 30.33 -4.88
C TRP A 177 -20.38 30.29 -5.54
N PHE A 178 -19.79 31.46 -5.77
CA PHE A 178 -18.36 31.57 -6.07
C PHE A 178 -17.59 31.65 -4.75
N ILE A 179 -16.75 30.64 -4.50
CA ILE A 179 -16.00 30.46 -3.27
C ILE A 179 -14.51 30.48 -3.59
N GLU A 180 -13.73 31.31 -2.89
CA GLU A 180 -12.28 31.15 -2.82
C GLU A 180 -11.97 30.21 -1.65
N ALA A 181 -11.18 29.16 -1.90
CA ALA A 181 -10.59 28.38 -0.83
C ALA A 181 -9.06 28.55 -0.84
N SER A 182 -8.51 28.81 0.35
CA SER A 182 -7.08 29.07 0.53
C SER A 182 -6.51 28.23 1.67
N GLU A 183 -5.31 27.70 1.46
CA GLU A 183 -4.54 27.00 2.48
C GLU A 183 -3.47 27.93 3.07
N LYS A 184 -3.08 27.72 4.34
CA LYS A 184 -2.00 28.49 5.00
C LYS A 184 -0.67 28.51 4.22
N ARG A 185 -0.43 27.49 3.40
CA ARG A 185 0.77 27.34 2.56
C ARG A 185 0.70 28.10 1.23
N GLY A 186 -0.34 28.91 1.02
CA GLY A 186 -0.50 29.79 -0.14
C GLY A 186 -1.15 29.11 -1.36
N ARG A 187 -1.56 27.84 -1.25
CA ARG A 187 -2.37 27.19 -2.29
C ARG A 187 -3.76 27.82 -2.34
N LYS A 188 -4.25 28.04 -3.55
CA LYS A 188 -5.56 28.64 -3.82
C LYS A 188 -6.32 27.80 -4.81
N GLN A 189 -7.63 27.77 -4.61
CA GLN A 189 -8.59 27.21 -5.54
C GLN A 189 -9.83 28.09 -5.59
N SER A 190 -10.41 28.19 -6.78
CA SER A 190 -11.68 28.87 -7.02
C SER A 190 -12.75 27.82 -7.30
N LEU A 191 -13.85 27.86 -6.56
CA LEU A 191 -14.94 26.90 -6.65
C LEU A 191 -16.22 27.64 -7.05
N LEU A 192 -16.98 27.05 -7.98
CA LEU A 192 -18.39 27.34 -8.17
C LEU A 192 -19.15 26.13 -7.66
N VAL A 193 -19.95 26.31 -6.61
CA VAL A 193 -20.72 25.23 -5.98
C VAL A 193 -22.20 25.55 -6.02
N ASP A 194 -23.02 24.54 -6.21
CA ASP A 194 -24.47 24.69 -6.17
C ASP A 194 -24.92 25.22 -4.81
N ARG A 195 -25.77 26.25 -4.83
CA ARG A 195 -26.20 26.95 -3.61
C ARG A 195 -27.05 26.10 -2.67
N SER A 196 -27.77 25.11 -3.21
CA SER A 196 -28.71 24.30 -2.43
C SER A 196 -28.06 23.05 -1.85
N THR A 197 -27.16 22.43 -2.59
CA THR A 197 -26.57 21.12 -2.27
C THR A 197 -25.12 21.20 -1.84
N GLY A 198 -24.41 22.28 -2.18
CA GLY A 198 -22.96 22.41 -1.99
C GLY A 198 -22.13 21.52 -2.93
N VAL A 199 -22.76 20.88 -3.92
CA VAL A 199 -22.04 20.05 -4.91
C VAL A 199 -21.29 20.95 -5.88
N LEU A 200 -20.08 20.54 -6.23
CA LEU A 200 -19.22 21.28 -7.16
C LEU A 200 -19.86 21.39 -8.54
N TRP A 201 -19.86 22.59 -9.12
CA TRP A 201 -20.18 22.81 -10.53
C TRP A 201 -18.90 22.96 -11.37
N GLN A 202 -17.95 23.76 -10.90
CA GLN A 202 -16.65 23.95 -11.56
C GLN A 202 -15.60 24.36 -10.53
N ALA A 203 -14.36 23.90 -10.69
CA ALA A 203 -13.23 24.43 -9.94
C ALA A 203 -11.97 24.58 -10.78
N GLU A 204 -11.13 25.51 -10.33
CA GLU A 204 -9.75 25.69 -10.78
C GLU A 204 -8.83 25.72 -9.57
N ALA A 205 -7.70 25.00 -9.63
CA ALA A 205 -6.71 24.96 -8.56
C ALA A 205 -5.28 25.03 -9.11
N ASP A 206 -4.44 25.83 -8.46
CA ASP A 206 -3.00 25.85 -8.74
C ASP A 206 -2.34 24.60 -8.13
N VAL A 207 -1.63 23.85 -8.98
CA VAL A 207 -0.86 22.67 -8.60
C VAL A 207 0.62 22.95 -8.87
N PHE A 208 1.49 22.55 -7.94
CA PHE A 208 2.93 22.75 -8.09
C PHE A 208 3.64 21.41 -7.98
N MET A 209 4.51 21.10 -8.96
CA MET A 209 5.29 19.86 -9.01
C MET A 209 6.77 20.16 -9.32
N GLY A 210 7.66 19.20 -9.08
CA GLY A 210 9.10 19.35 -9.33
C GLY A 210 9.71 20.49 -8.52
N ARG A 211 10.45 21.38 -9.20
CA ARG A 211 11.14 22.54 -8.58
C ARG A 211 10.24 23.78 -8.46
N GLY A 212 8.93 23.57 -8.27
CA GLY A 212 7.93 24.64 -8.19
C GLY A 212 7.30 24.99 -9.53
N ASP A 213 7.33 24.07 -10.49
CA ASP A 213 6.67 24.24 -11.77
C ASP A 213 5.16 24.29 -11.55
N ARG A 214 4.52 25.31 -12.12
CA ARG A 214 3.09 25.56 -11.94
C ARG A 214 2.26 24.87 -13.01
N PHE A 215 1.21 24.22 -12.55
CA PHE A 215 0.17 23.55 -13.31
C PHE A 215 -1.18 24.10 -12.89
N LEU A 216 -2.16 23.98 -13.79
CA LEU A 216 -3.54 24.34 -13.51
C LEU A 216 -4.40 23.09 -13.59
N LEU A 217 -5.08 22.77 -12.50
CA LEU A 217 -6.09 21.72 -12.46
C LEU A 217 -7.47 22.34 -12.66
N LYS A 218 -8.18 21.94 -13.70
CA LYS A 218 -9.57 22.32 -13.93
C LYS A 218 -10.46 21.10 -13.79
N ILE A 219 -11.63 21.26 -13.17
CA ILE A 219 -12.66 20.23 -13.07
C ILE A 219 -14.02 20.87 -13.25
N ARG A 220 -14.93 20.21 -13.97
CA ARG A 220 -16.29 20.70 -14.23
C ARG A 220 -17.28 19.57 -14.19
N GLN A 221 -18.43 19.81 -13.58
CA GLN A 221 -19.59 18.92 -13.64
C GLN A 221 -20.12 18.85 -15.09
N THR A 222 -20.21 17.64 -15.62
CA THR A 222 -20.69 17.39 -17.00
C THR A 222 -22.08 16.77 -17.03
N ARG A 223 -22.51 16.11 -15.94
CA ARG A 223 -23.82 15.46 -15.86
C ARG A 223 -24.26 15.32 -14.41
N GLN A 224 -25.57 15.44 -14.19
CA GLN A 224 -26.27 15.05 -12.97
C GLN A 224 -27.38 14.07 -13.35
N THR A 225 -27.58 13.02 -12.55
CA THR A 225 -28.61 12.01 -12.79
C THR A 225 -29.17 11.52 -11.47
N THR A 226 -30.49 11.53 -11.31
CA THR A 226 -31.16 10.86 -10.19
C THR A 226 -31.16 9.36 -10.43
N LEU A 227 -30.75 8.58 -9.44
CA LEU A 227 -30.73 7.13 -9.54
C LEU A 227 -32.12 6.56 -9.19
N PRO A 228 -32.67 5.63 -9.99
CA PRO A 228 -33.84 4.87 -9.60
C PRO A 228 -33.61 4.16 -8.25
N GLN A 229 -34.64 4.10 -7.39
CA GLN A 229 -34.52 3.59 -6.01
C GLN A 229 -33.85 2.21 -5.92
N GLU A 230 -34.19 1.29 -6.84
CA GLU A 230 -33.58 -0.05 -6.90
C GLU A 230 -32.06 0.02 -7.19
N ILE A 231 -31.66 0.84 -8.17
CA ILE A 231 -30.26 1.05 -8.52
C ILE A 231 -29.53 1.78 -7.38
N ALA A 232 -30.17 2.74 -6.72
CA ALA A 232 -29.62 3.45 -5.57
C ALA A 232 -29.35 2.49 -4.38
N ALA A 233 -30.31 1.63 -4.03
CA ALA A 233 -30.16 0.63 -2.99
C ALA A 233 -28.99 -0.32 -3.27
N ARG A 234 -28.90 -0.84 -4.51
CA ARG A 234 -27.79 -1.70 -4.92
C ARG A 234 -26.45 -0.98 -4.93
N THR A 235 -26.43 0.28 -5.37
CA THR A 235 -25.22 1.12 -5.37
C THR A 235 -24.71 1.33 -3.95
N ARG A 236 -25.59 1.58 -2.97
CA ARG A 236 -25.21 1.67 -1.55
C ARG A 236 -24.56 0.37 -1.04
N ASN A 237 -25.15 -0.78 -1.35
CA ASN A 237 -24.58 -2.07 -0.95
C ASN A 237 -23.17 -2.29 -1.54
N VAL A 238 -22.95 -1.90 -2.81
CA VAL A 238 -21.63 -1.96 -3.44
C VAL A 238 -20.65 -1.00 -2.75
N MET A 239 -21.06 0.23 -2.44
CA MET A 239 -20.23 1.20 -1.73
C MET A 239 -19.78 0.68 -0.37
N GLU A 240 -20.69 0.12 0.43
CA GLU A 240 -20.39 -0.42 1.75
C GLU A 240 -19.39 -1.57 1.68
N LEU A 241 -19.60 -2.52 0.75
CA LEU A 241 -18.68 -3.63 0.53
C LEU A 241 -17.29 -3.15 0.06
N LEU A 242 -17.23 -2.16 -0.83
CA LEU A 242 -15.97 -1.58 -1.29
C LEU A 242 -15.22 -0.88 -0.16
N LEU A 243 -15.90 -0.11 0.69
CA LEU A 243 -15.29 0.57 1.83
C LEU A 243 -14.83 -0.43 2.91
N GLN A 244 -15.61 -1.47 3.16
CA GLN A 244 -15.21 -2.55 4.07
C GLN A 244 -13.99 -3.29 3.53
N LEU A 245 -13.96 -3.60 2.22
CA LEU A 245 -12.81 -4.21 1.57
C LEU A 245 -11.58 -3.29 1.69
N GLN A 246 -11.69 -2.01 1.33
CA GLN A 246 -10.61 -1.02 1.45
C GLN A 246 -10.02 -0.98 2.86
N LYS A 247 -10.88 -0.95 3.90
CA LYS A 247 -10.45 -1.02 5.30
C LYS A 247 -9.72 -2.33 5.61
N ASN A 248 -10.23 -3.46 5.15
CA ASN A 248 -9.66 -4.79 5.41
C ASN A 248 -8.33 -5.02 4.67
N LEU A 249 -8.08 -4.32 3.56
CA LEU A 249 -6.78 -4.34 2.89
C LEU A 249 -5.66 -3.76 3.78
N GLY A 250 -6.00 -2.91 4.76
CA GLY A 250 -5.04 -2.35 5.71
C GLY A 250 -3.95 -1.50 5.07
N ARG A 251 -4.26 -0.87 3.93
CA ARG A 251 -3.32 -0.03 3.18
C ARG A 251 -3.17 1.34 3.83
N ARG A 252 -2.01 1.96 3.67
CA ARG A 252 -1.79 3.35 4.11
C ARG A 252 -2.51 4.30 3.12
N PRO A 253 -3.20 5.36 3.58
CA PRO A 253 -3.98 6.27 2.73
C PRO A 253 -3.19 7.07 1.68
N ASP A 254 -1.86 6.96 1.69
CA ASP A 254 -0.92 7.67 0.83
C ASP A 254 -0.01 6.71 0.04
N THR A 255 -0.22 5.39 0.14
CA THR A 255 0.64 4.44 -0.55
C THR A 255 0.39 4.48 -2.06
N GLN A 256 1.46 4.72 -2.81
CA GLN A 256 1.42 4.69 -4.29
C GLN A 256 1.52 3.27 -4.85
N LEU A 257 1.51 2.24 -3.99
CA LEU A 257 1.63 0.84 -4.37
C LEU A 257 0.41 0.36 -5.16
N LYS A 258 0.52 0.24 -6.48
CA LYS A 258 -0.58 -0.29 -7.30
C LYS A 258 -0.89 -1.77 -7.04
N GLN A 259 0.10 -2.52 -6.57
CA GLN A 259 0.01 -3.97 -6.41
C GLN A 259 -0.61 -4.38 -5.07
N LEU A 260 -1.23 -5.55 -5.07
CA LEU A 260 -1.73 -6.19 -3.85
C LEU A 260 -0.69 -7.21 -3.35
N SER A 261 -0.57 -7.34 -2.04
CA SER A 261 0.09 -8.49 -1.44
C SER A 261 -0.72 -9.78 -1.70
N PRO A 262 -0.13 -10.98 -1.52
CA PRO A 262 -0.88 -12.23 -1.62
C PRO A 262 -2.12 -12.26 -0.71
N ARG A 263 -1.96 -11.83 0.54
CA ARG A 263 -3.07 -11.72 1.50
C ARG A 263 -4.17 -10.77 1.00
N GLN A 264 -3.80 -9.61 0.50
CA GLN A 264 -4.73 -8.61 -0.03
C GLN A 264 -5.46 -9.13 -1.29
N ALA A 265 -4.75 -9.86 -2.16
CA ALA A 265 -5.34 -10.50 -3.33
C ALA A 265 -6.36 -11.57 -2.91
N ASP A 266 -6.07 -12.37 -1.89
CA ASP A 266 -7.00 -13.38 -1.36
C ASP A 266 -8.25 -12.74 -0.72
N LEU A 267 -8.09 -11.69 0.09
CA LEU A 267 -9.20 -10.92 0.64
C LEU A 267 -10.09 -10.34 -0.47
N THR A 268 -9.47 -9.77 -1.50
CA THR A 268 -10.19 -9.21 -2.66
C THR A 268 -10.92 -10.32 -3.42
N ALA A 269 -10.29 -11.48 -3.62
CA ALA A 269 -10.90 -12.61 -4.31
C ALA A 269 -12.12 -13.19 -3.60
N GLN A 270 -12.18 -13.14 -2.27
CA GLN A 270 -13.33 -13.61 -1.50
C GLN A 270 -14.57 -12.74 -1.73
N VAL A 271 -14.40 -11.43 -1.90
CA VAL A 271 -15.51 -10.46 -2.02
C VAL A 271 -15.87 -10.18 -3.50
N GLN A 272 -14.94 -10.42 -4.43
CA GLN A 272 -15.08 -10.09 -5.85
C GLN A 272 -16.37 -10.64 -6.52
N PRO A 273 -16.81 -11.90 -6.31
CA PRO A 273 -18.02 -12.40 -6.97
C PRO A 273 -19.28 -11.63 -6.57
N THR A 274 -19.42 -11.32 -5.27
CA THR A 274 -20.55 -10.54 -4.74
C THR A 274 -20.52 -9.11 -5.24
N LEU A 275 -19.35 -8.46 -5.26
CA LEU A 275 -19.19 -7.13 -5.84
C LEU A 275 -19.59 -7.10 -7.31
N HIS A 276 -19.13 -8.08 -8.10
CA HIS A 276 -19.46 -8.19 -9.52
C HIS A 276 -20.98 -8.25 -9.71
N GLN A 277 -21.66 -9.17 -9.02
CA GLN A 277 -23.10 -9.35 -9.11
C GLN A 277 -23.87 -8.09 -8.71
N LEU A 278 -23.54 -7.47 -7.58
CA LEU A 278 -24.28 -6.29 -7.08
C LEU A 278 -24.06 -5.05 -7.96
N SER A 279 -22.87 -4.94 -8.57
CA SER A 279 -22.48 -3.76 -9.34
C SER A 279 -23.07 -3.67 -10.75
N GLU A 280 -23.64 -4.75 -11.30
CA GLU A 280 -24.08 -4.83 -12.70
C GLU A 280 -25.17 -3.81 -13.08
N GLY A 281 -24.88 -2.82 -13.91
CA GLY A 281 -25.82 -1.75 -14.24
C GLY A 281 -25.90 -0.63 -13.19
N THR A 282 -25.08 -0.68 -12.15
CA THR A 282 -24.86 0.46 -11.24
C THR A 282 -23.77 1.39 -11.78
N PRO A 283 -23.70 2.65 -11.32
CA PRO A 283 -22.60 3.56 -11.65
C PRO A 283 -21.20 3.05 -11.25
N LEU A 284 -21.11 2.05 -10.37
CA LEU A 284 -19.86 1.48 -9.85
C LEU A 284 -19.39 0.22 -10.58
N GLN A 285 -20.12 -0.25 -11.60
CA GLN A 285 -19.75 -1.44 -12.38
C GLN A 285 -18.31 -1.33 -12.94
N GLU A 286 -17.95 -0.16 -13.48
CA GLU A 286 -16.62 0.04 -14.06
C GLU A 286 -15.50 -0.09 -13.02
N LEU A 287 -15.71 0.43 -11.81
CA LEU A 287 -14.76 0.27 -10.69
C LEU A 287 -14.55 -1.21 -10.37
N VAL A 288 -15.63 -1.98 -10.29
CA VAL A 288 -15.58 -3.41 -9.99
C VAL A 288 -14.93 -4.22 -11.12
N LEU A 289 -15.12 -3.82 -12.38
CA LEU A 289 -14.41 -4.42 -13.52
C LEU A 289 -12.91 -4.13 -13.46
N ARG A 290 -12.51 -2.89 -13.12
CA ARG A 290 -11.09 -2.52 -12.92
C ARG A 290 -10.46 -3.33 -11.78
N LEU A 291 -11.15 -3.46 -10.65
CA LEU A 291 -10.75 -4.32 -9.52
C LEU A 291 -10.57 -5.77 -9.98
N THR A 292 -11.52 -6.31 -10.74
CA THR A 292 -11.47 -7.70 -11.24
C THR A 292 -10.27 -7.92 -12.16
N SER A 293 -10.00 -6.97 -13.08
CA SER A 293 -8.84 -7.02 -13.96
C SER A 293 -7.53 -6.95 -13.17
N SER A 294 -7.44 -6.03 -12.20
CA SER A 294 -6.27 -5.91 -11.31
C SER A 294 -6.03 -7.21 -10.53
N LEU A 295 -7.07 -7.77 -9.92
CA LEU A 295 -6.98 -9.04 -9.19
C LEU A 295 -6.48 -10.19 -10.08
N LYS A 296 -6.95 -10.27 -11.33
CA LYS A 296 -6.49 -11.28 -12.28
C LYS A 296 -4.99 -11.14 -12.55
N SER A 297 -4.53 -9.92 -12.84
CA SER A 297 -3.10 -9.64 -13.07
C SER A 297 -2.25 -9.98 -11.84
N GLU A 298 -2.72 -9.61 -10.64
CA GLU A 298 -2.02 -9.94 -9.38
C GLU A 298 -1.95 -11.45 -9.13
N LYS A 299 -3.04 -12.19 -9.35
CA LYS A 299 -3.04 -13.65 -9.21
C LYS A 299 -2.08 -14.33 -10.18
N THR A 300 -2.03 -13.88 -11.43
CA THR A 300 -1.07 -14.41 -12.42
C THR A 300 0.36 -14.16 -11.97
N ARG A 301 0.67 -12.95 -11.48
CA ARG A 301 2.00 -12.59 -10.96
C ARG A 301 2.39 -13.44 -9.74
N ILE A 302 1.48 -13.58 -8.77
CA ILE A 302 1.70 -14.38 -7.56
C ILE A 302 1.93 -15.85 -7.92
N ALA A 303 1.14 -16.41 -8.84
CA ALA A 303 1.29 -17.77 -9.31
C ALA A 303 2.65 -17.97 -10.00
N ALA A 304 3.06 -17.04 -10.86
CA ALA A 304 4.37 -17.07 -11.51
C ALA A 304 5.53 -17.01 -10.50
N SER A 305 5.45 -16.11 -9.52
CA SER A 305 6.42 -16.04 -8.42
C SER A 305 6.46 -17.33 -7.60
N THR A 306 5.30 -17.96 -7.36
CA THR A 306 5.20 -19.21 -6.60
C THR A 306 5.82 -20.38 -7.37
N MET A 307 5.55 -20.49 -8.67
CA MET A 307 6.17 -21.50 -9.52
C MET A 307 7.69 -21.33 -9.52
N ARG A 308 8.18 -20.09 -9.68
CA ARG A 308 9.61 -19.80 -9.66
C ARG A 308 10.26 -20.12 -8.32
N ALA A 309 9.60 -19.79 -7.22
CA ALA A 309 10.02 -20.20 -5.89
C ALA A 309 10.12 -21.73 -5.80
N GLY A 310 9.11 -22.47 -6.29
CA GLY A 310 9.11 -23.94 -6.31
C GLY A 310 10.28 -24.57 -7.08
N GLU A 311 10.74 -23.93 -8.15
CA GLU A 311 11.91 -24.39 -8.94
C GLU A 311 13.24 -24.20 -8.22
N ILE A 312 13.34 -23.18 -7.36
CA ILE A 312 14.61 -22.73 -6.75
C ILE A 312 14.72 -23.15 -5.28
N LEU A 313 13.60 -23.30 -4.57
CA LEU A 313 13.59 -23.71 -3.17
C LEU A 313 14.26 -25.09 -2.99
N ASN A 314 15.05 -25.21 -1.92
CA ASN A 314 15.87 -26.37 -1.58
C ASN A 314 16.99 -26.70 -2.58
N SER A 315 17.18 -25.89 -3.63
CA SER A 315 18.37 -25.99 -4.48
C SER A 315 19.58 -25.36 -3.79
N ARG A 316 20.79 -25.73 -4.23
CA ARG A 316 22.03 -25.12 -3.73
C ARG A 316 22.15 -23.71 -4.29
N ALA A 317 22.45 -22.74 -3.42
CA ALA A 317 22.71 -21.38 -3.88
C ALA A 317 23.94 -21.35 -4.82
N PRO A 318 23.89 -20.60 -5.93
CA PRO A 318 25.04 -20.46 -6.82
C PRO A 318 26.18 -19.75 -6.10
N ASP A 319 27.41 -20.12 -6.45
CA ASP A 319 28.58 -19.37 -6.01
C ASP A 319 28.59 -17.98 -6.64
N PHE A 320 29.03 -16.98 -5.88
CA PHE A 320 29.08 -15.60 -6.34
C PHE A 320 30.24 -14.84 -5.71
N SER A 321 30.63 -13.76 -6.40
CA SER A 321 31.65 -12.82 -5.96
C SER A 321 31.16 -11.41 -6.29
N LEU A 322 30.98 -10.59 -5.27
CA LEU A 322 30.42 -9.24 -5.41
C LEU A 322 31.44 -8.19 -5.00
N ASN A 323 31.67 -7.21 -5.88
CA ASN A 323 32.38 -6.00 -5.49
C ASN A 323 31.48 -5.17 -4.57
N VAL A 324 31.96 -4.82 -3.38
CA VAL A 324 31.13 -4.12 -2.38
C VAL A 324 31.36 -2.60 -2.37
N VAL A 325 30.32 -1.86 -1.96
CA VAL A 325 30.31 -0.39 -1.89
C VAL A 325 31.44 0.15 -1.00
N SER A 326 31.72 -0.52 0.11
CA SER A 326 32.80 -0.18 1.06
C SER A 326 34.20 -0.45 0.52
N GLY A 327 34.32 -1.04 -0.67
CA GLY A 327 35.58 -1.53 -1.23
C GLY A 327 35.85 -3.00 -0.86
N GLY A 328 36.59 -3.68 -1.74
CA GLY A 328 36.86 -5.11 -1.64
C GLY A 328 35.82 -5.98 -2.34
N THR A 329 35.95 -7.28 -2.11
CA THR A 329 35.12 -8.34 -2.68
C THR A 329 34.49 -9.15 -1.56
N LEU A 330 33.23 -9.54 -1.76
CA LEU A 330 32.52 -10.48 -0.89
C LEU A 330 32.23 -11.75 -1.68
N ASP A 331 32.83 -12.86 -1.25
CA ASP A 331 32.64 -14.17 -1.88
C ASP A 331 31.61 -15.00 -1.11
N SER A 332 30.81 -15.79 -1.82
CA SER A 332 29.81 -16.70 -1.22
C SER A 332 30.45 -17.70 -0.24
N GLN A 333 31.73 -18.02 -0.45
CA GLN A 333 32.51 -18.91 0.42
C GLN A 333 32.72 -18.34 1.83
N ASP A 334 32.85 -17.01 1.97
CA ASP A 334 33.01 -16.33 3.27
C ASP A 334 31.73 -16.38 4.12
N LEU A 335 30.61 -16.73 3.49
CA LEU A 335 29.29 -16.79 4.08
C LEU A 335 28.85 -18.22 4.45
N GLN A 336 29.69 -19.22 4.21
CA GLN A 336 29.38 -20.61 4.54
C GLN A 336 29.08 -20.80 6.03
N GLY A 337 28.09 -21.65 6.33
CA GLY A 337 27.64 -21.90 7.71
C GLY A 337 26.79 -20.79 8.33
N ARG A 338 26.55 -19.68 7.61
CA ARG A 338 25.66 -18.59 8.05
C ARG A 338 24.30 -18.68 7.39
N ILE A 339 23.30 -18.05 8.00
CA ILE A 339 22.01 -17.79 7.37
C ILE A 339 22.16 -16.49 6.59
N VAL A 340 22.05 -16.52 5.27
CA VAL A 340 22.31 -15.36 4.41
C VAL A 340 21.00 -14.84 3.84
N ILE A 341 20.75 -13.53 3.97
CA ILE A 341 19.67 -12.84 3.27
C ILE A 341 20.30 -12.04 2.14
N LEU A 342 20.00 -12.40 0.89
CA LEU A 342 20.31 -11.60 -0.28
C LEU A 342 19.09 -10.75 -0.62
N HIS A 343 19.29 -9.43 -0.70
CA HIS A 343 18.25 -8.48 -1.03
C HIS A 343 18.61 -7.72 -2.31
N PHE A 344 18.04 -8.13 -3.43
CA PHE A 344 18.27 -7.54 -4.75
C PHE A 344 17.34 -6.37 -5.00
N TRP A 345 17.86 -5.23 -5.43
CA TRP A 345 17.06 -4.03 -5.68
C TRP A 345 17.67 -3.12 -6.74
N ASP A 346 16.80 -2.31 -7.36
CA ASP A 346 17.15 -1.22 -8.30
C ASP A 346 16.55 0.11 -7.80
N TYR A 347 16.68 0.36 -6.50
CA TYR A 347 16.35 1.65 -5.89
C TYR A 347 17.30 2.74 -6.38
N LYS A 348 16.72 3.92 -6.63
CA LYS A 348 17.45 5.12 -7.02
C LYS A 348 17.55 6.07 -5.83
N ASP A 349 18.60 6.90 -5.83
CA ASP A 349 18.74 7.99 -4.87
C ASP A 349 17.69 9.09 -5.11
N GLN A 350 17.25 9.27 -6.36
CA GLN A 350 16.19 10.20 -6.76
C GLN A 350 15.41 9.64 -7.98
N PRO A 351 14.06 9.64 -7.96
CA PRO A 351 13.17 9.85 -6.82
C PRO A 351 13.39 8.88 -5.67
N LEU A 352 13.25 9.38 -4.43
CA LEU A 352 12.91 8.51 -3.31
C LEU A 352 11.43 8.16 -3.41
N ALA A 353 11.11 7.08 -4.12
CA ALA A 353 9.76 6.52 -4.18
C ALA A 353 9.66 5.31 -3.23
N GLU A 354 8.55 5.20 -2.48
CA GLU A 354 8.27 3.98 -1.72
C GLU A 354 8.53 2.76 -2.62
N PRO A 355 9.15 1.67 -2.11
CA PRO A 355 9.31 1.30 -0.69
C PRO A 355 10.77 1.20 -0.20
N TYR A 356 11.64 2.18 -0.47
CA TYR A 356 13.02 2.17 0.06
C TYR A 356 13.10 1.96 1.58
N GLY A 357 12.06 2.29 2.35
CA GLY A 357 11.95 2.03 3.79
C GLY A 357 12.16 0.57 4.21
N GLN A 358 11.94 -0.41 3.32
CA GLN A 358 12.20 -1.83 3.65
C GLN A 358 13.68 -2.12 3.90
N THR A 359 14.60 -1.36 3.30
CA THR A 359 16.04 -1.47 3.60
C THR A 359 16.35 -1.12 5.05
N GLY A 360 15.69 -0.10 5.61
CA GLY A 360 15.84 0.29 7.02
C GLY A 360 15.30 -0.79 7.97
N TYR A 361 14.14 -1.38 7.67
CA TYR A 361 13.61 -2.49 8.48
C TYR A 361 14.46 -3.76 8.36
N LEU A 362 15.07 -4.01 7.20
CA LEU A 362 16.03 -5.10 7.01
C LEU A 362 17.31 -4.86 7.83
N ASP A 363 17.82 -3.63 7.88
CA ASP A 363 18.99 -3.29 8.70
C ASP A 363 18.70 -3.45 10.20
N PHE A 364 17.50 -3.06 10.64
CA PHE A 364 17.02 -3.34 12.00
C PHE A 364 17.01 -4.85 12.30
N LEU A 365 16.43 -5.66 11.40
CA LEU A 365 16.40 -7.12 11.53
C LEU A 365 17.83 -7.71 11.58
N PHE A 366 18.72 -7.26 10.70
CA PHE A 366 20.12 -7.69 10.68
C PHE A 366 20.80 -7.41 12.03
N ASN A 367 20.65 -6.20 12.55
CA ASN A 367 21.25 -5.81 13.82
C ASN A 367 20.74 -6.65 15.01
N GLN A 368 19.48 -7.07 14.97
CA GLN A 368 18.89 -7.95 15.98
C GLN A 368 19.40 -9.40 15.86
N ARG A 369 19.57 -9.92 14.64
CA ARG A 369 19.83 -11.35 14.39
C ARG A 369 21.29 -11.68 14.09
N LYS A 370 22.18 -10.71 13.86
CA LYS A 370 23.58 -10.97 13.47
C LYS A 370 24.37 -11.84 14.46
N LYS A 371 24.11 -11.69 15.75
CA LYS A 371 24.73 -12.51 16.82
C LYS A 371 24.30 -13.99 16.78
N LEU A 372 23.22 -14.30 16.05
CA LEU A 372 22.68 -15.66 15.87
C LEU A 372 23.16 -16.31 14.56
N GLY A 373 24.18 -15.73 13.91
CA GLY A 373 24.75 -16.25 12.67
C GLY A 373 23.98 -15.84 11.41
N VAL A 374 23.19 -14.77 11.47
CA VAL A 374 22.51 -14.19 10.30
C VAL A 374 23.41 -13.13 9.66
N GLN A 375 23.54 -13.19 8.34
CA GLN A 375 24.21 -12.19 7.52
C GLN A 375 23.22 -11.62 6.50
N VAL A 376 23.24 -10.31 6.32
CA VAL A 376 22.53 -9.64 5.23
C VAL A 376 23.53 -9.14 4.19
N VAL A 377 23.16 -9.25 2.92
CA VAL A 377 23.87 -8.66 1.79
C VAL A 377 22.85 -7.95 0.91
N GLY A 378 22.97 -6.63 0.79
CA GLY A 378 22.25 -5.89 -0.24
C GLY A 378 22.91 -6.11 -1.58
N VAL A 379 22.14 -6.30 -2.65
CA VAL A 379 22.65 -6.51 -3.99
C VAL A 379 22.02 -5.48 -4.92
N ALA A 380 22.78 -4.46 -5.27
CA ALA A 380 22.34 -3.46 -6.24
C ALA A 380 22.39 -4.07 -7.64
N VAL A 381 21.26 -3.99 -8.34
CA VAL A 381 21.08 -4.39 -9.74
C VAL A 381 20.55 -3.21 -10.54
N GLY A 382 20.60 -3.28 -11.87
CA GLY A 382 20.03 -2.26 -12.75
C GLY A 382 20.78 -2.15 -14.06
N ALA A 383 20.13 -1.62 -15.10
CA ALA A 383 20.71 -1.55 -16.45
C ALA A 383 22.04 -0.80 -16.49
N ASP A 384 22.20 0.24 -15.67
CA ASP A 384 23.45 0.98 -15.56
C ASP A 384 24.61 0.10 -15.07
N LEU A 385 24.37 -0.88 -14.19
CA LEU A 385 25.42 -1.79 -13.70
C LEU A 385 25.82 -2.86 -14.74
N GLN A 386 25.05 -3.02 -15.81
CA GLN A 386 25.26 -4.04 -16.84
C GLN A 386 26.01 -3.52 -18.07
N THR A 387 26.32 -2.21 -18.10
CA THR A 387 26.98 -1.57 -19.25
C THR A 387 28.27 -0.88 -18.84
N ALA A 388 29.28 -0.89 -19.72
CA ALA A 388 30.58 -0.27 -19.45
C ALA A 388 30.44 1.24 -19.15
N ASP A 389 29.58 1.94 -19.88
CA ASP A 389 29.35 3.38 -19.73
C ASP A 389 28.46 3.71 -18.51
N GLY A 390 27.56 2.79 -18.13
CA GLY A 390 26.63 2.96 -17.02
C GLY A 390 27.21 2.61 -15.65
N VAL A 391 28.21 1.71 -15.58
CA VAL A 391 28.61 1.07 -14.32
C VAL A 391 29.02 2.07 -13.26
N SER A 392 29.69 3.16 -13.67
CA SER A 392 30.09 4.24 -12.76
C SER A 392 28.88 5.00 -12.20
N ARG A 393 27.82 5.21 -12.99
CA ARG A 393 26.56 5.82 -12.54
C ARG A 393 25.83 4.90 -11.57
N GLY A 394 25.66 3.62 -11.93
CA GLY A 394 25.00 2.62 -11.07
C GLY A 394 25.70 2.46 -9.71
N LYS A 395 27.05 2.35 -9.71
CA LYS A 395 27.84 2.25 -8.48
C LYS A 395 27.67 3.47 -7.56
N ARG A 396 27.60 4.67 -8.14
CA ARG A 396 27.36 5.91 -7.39
C ARG A 396 25.96 5.97 -6.80
N ALA A 397 24.93 5.58 -7.56
CA ALA A 397 23.54 5.58 -7.08
C ALA A 397 23.39 4.68 -5.85
N ALA A 398 23.90 3.43 -5.93
CA ALA A 398 23.84 2.50 -4.82
C ALA A 398 24.66 2.96 -3.59
N ARG A 399 25.82 3.60 -3.80
CA ARG A 399 26.61 4.19 -2.69
C ARG A 399 25.84 5.30 -1.99
N LYS A 400 25.28 6.24 -2.75
CA LYS A 400 24.50 7.35 -2.18
C LYS A 400 23.31 6.85 -1.38
N LEU A 401 22.60 5.82 -1.87
CA LEU A 401 21.50 5.22 -1.13
C LEU A 401 21.97 4.59 0.18
N ALA A 402 23.09 3.85 0.15
CA ALA A 402 23.68 3.24 1.34
C ALA A 402 24.04 4.28 2.42
N GLU A 403 24.66 5.38 2.00
CA GLU A 403 25.03 6.51 2.87
C GLU A 403 23.80 7.23 3.40
N PHE A 404 22.83 7.53 2.53
CA PHE A 404 21.60 8.23 2.89
C PHE A 404 20.75 7.44 3.91
N MET A 405 20.62 6.12 3.70
CA MET A 405 19.85 5.23 4.58
C MET A 405 20.66 4.75 5.79
N ASN A 406 21.95 5.09 5.88
CA ASN A 406 22.87 4.62 6.93
C ASN A 406 22.86 3.08 7.09
N ILE A 407 22.92 2.36 5.97
CA ILE A 407 22.86 0.89 5.96
C ILE A 407 24.16 0.30 6.52
N THR A 408 24.05 -0.67 7.44
CA THR A 408 25.19 -1.25 8.15
C THR A 408 25.66 -2.60 7.59
N TYR A 409 24.84 -3.28 6.80
CA TYR A 409 25.22 -4.51 6.12
C TYR A 409 25.94 -4.24 4.78
N PRO A 410 26.79 -5.16 4.28
CA PRO A 410 27.48 -4.98 3.02
C PRO A 410 26.51 -4.89 1.84
N ILE A 411 26.82 -4.00 0.89
CA ILE A 411 26.09 -3.87 -0.37
C ILE A 411 27.04 -4.19 -1.53
N GLY A 412 26.71 -5.22 -2.31
CA GLY A 412 27.42 -5.63 -3.52
C GLY A 412 26.78 -5.09 -4.78
N TYR A 413 27.55 -5.05 -5.86
CA TYR A 413 27.06 -4.77 -7.22
C TYR A 413 26.93 -6.07 -8.01
N ASP A 414 25.77 -6.31 -8.60
CA ASP A 414 25.53 -7.41 -9.52
C ASP A 414 25.32 -6.88 -10.95
N ASP A 415 26.00 -7.50 -11.92
CA ASP A 415 25.84 -7.24 -13.36
C ASP A 415 24.62 -7.97 -13.94
N GLY A 416 23.77 -8.51 -13.07
CA GLY A 416 22.59 -9.27 -13.36
C GLY A 416 22.85 -10.76 -13.54
N SER A 417 24.10 -11.23 -13.48
CA SER A 417 24.39 -12.67 -13.58
C SER A 417 23.89 -13.43 -12.36
N LEU A 418 24.10 -12.89 -11.14
CA LEU A 418 23.64 -13.53 -9.91
C LEU A 418 22.11 -13.49 -9.81
N LEU A 419 21.49 -12.34 -10.11
CA LEU A 419 20.03 -12.22 -10.12
C LEU A 419 19.38 -13.22 -11.09
N ARG A 420 19.93 -13.39 -12.30
CA ARG A 420 19.44 -14.39 -13.27
C ARG A 420 19.60 -15.81 -12.76
N ALA A 421 20.74 -16.15 -12.16
CA ALA A 421 21.00 -17.48 -11.60
C ALA A 421 20.03 -17.83 -10.46
N LEU A 422 19.61 -16.83 -9.68
CA LEU A 422 18.64 -16.96 -8.59
C LEU A 422 17.19 -16.73 -9.02
N GLY A 423 16.93 -16.57 -10.33
CA GLY A 423 15.60 -16.36 -10.89
C GLY A 423 15.13 -14.92 -10.77
N ASP A 424 15.42 -14.14 -11.81
CA ASP A 424 14.96 -12.76 -11.94
C ASP A 424 13.42 -12.71 -12.00
N PRO A 425 12.74 -12.07 -11.04
CA PRO A 425 11.28 -12.03 -11.04
C PRO A 425 10.71 -11.29 -12.26
N ARG A 426 11.50 -10.43 -12.92
CA ARG A 426 11.05 -9.63 -14.07
C ARG A 426 10.79 -10.48 -15.31
N ASP A 427 11.43 -11.64 -15.43
CA ASP A 427 11.21 -12.59 -16.53
C ASP A 427 9.78 -13.14 -16.56
N ALA A 428 9.05 -13.03 -15.45
CA ALA A 428 7.68 -13.50 -15.29
C ALA A 428 6.70 -12.38 -14.89
N ASN A 429 6.96 -11.14 -15.31
CA ASN A 429 6.18 -9.94 -14.95
C ASN A 429 6.11 -9.66 -13.43
N GLY A 430 7.03 -10.23 -12.66
CA GLY A 430 7.29 -9.84 -11.28
C GLY A 430 8.11 -8.56 -11.21
N ASN A 431 8.27 -8.04 -10.00
CA ASN A 431 9.03 -6.83 -9.74
C ASN A 431 10.13 -7.09 -8.72
N LEU A 432 11.19 -6.29 -8.79
CA LEU A 432 12.12 -6.12 -7.68
C LEU A 432 11.42 -5.35 -6.54
N PRO A 433 11.87 -5.52 -5.28
CA PRO A 433 13.04 -6.29 -4.84
C PRO A 433 12.84 -7.80 -4.90
N LEU A 434 13.95 -8.54 -4.97
CA LEU A 434 13.96 -9.99 -4.76
C LEU A 434 14.67 -10.29 -3.44
N TRP A 435 14.07 -11.15 -2.64
CA TRP A 435 14.62 -11.59 -1.35
C TRP A 435 14.87 -13.10 -1.41
N ILE A 436 16.12 -13.48 -1.14
CA ILE A 436 16.53 -14.88 -1.04
C ILE A 436 17.05 -15.10 0.38
N VAL A 437 16.57 -16.15 1.06
CA VAL A 437 17.20 -16.63 2.30
C VAL A 437 17.89 -17.94 2.02
N ILE A 438 19.18 -17.99 2.33
CA ILE A 438 20.03 -19.18 2.21
C ILE A 438 20.25 -19.72 3.62
N GLY A 439 20.02 -21.02 3.80
CA GLY A 439 20.30 -21.75 5.03
C GLY A 439 21.80 -21.91 5.30
N ARG A 440 22.15 -22.37 6.50
CA ARG A 440 23.55 -22.61 6.91
C ARG A 440 24.24 -23.68 6.06
N ASP A 441 23.45 -24.58 5.50
CA ASP A 441 23.84 -25.66 4.59
C ASP A 441 24.06 -25.17 3.14
N GLY A 442 23.82 -23.89 2.86
CA GLY A 442 23.95 -23.31 1.52
C GLY A 442 22.76 -23.58 0.61
N THR A 443 21.64 -24.12 1.13
CA THR A 443 20.42 -24.32 0.32
C THR A 443 19.50 -23.10 0.40
N ILE A 444 18.75 -22.84 -0.67
CA ILE A 444 17.81 -21.74 -0.72
C ILE A 444 16.56 -22.13 0.06
N ALA A 445 16.37 -21.49 1.22
CA ALA A 445 15.27 -21.72 2.14
C ALA A 445 14.05 -20.82 1.89
N HIS A 446 14.22 -19.72 1.15
CA HIS A 446 13.14 -18.77 0.87
C HIS A 446 13.40 -17.98 -0.40
N TYR A 447 12.32 -17.73 -1.15
CA TYR A 447 12.27 -16.87 -2.32
C TYR A 447 11.05 -15.98 -2.22
N HIS A 448 11.22 -14.66 -2.32
CA HIS A 448 10.13 -13.70 -2.30
C HIS A 448 10.39 -12.58 -3.31
N ALA A 449 9.50 -12.45 -4.30
CA ALA A 449 9.55 -11.38 -5.27
C ALA A 449 8.57 -10.26 -4.91
N GLY A 450 9.06 -9.02 -4.96
CA GLY A 450 8.33 -7.82 -4.59
C GLY A 450 8.46 -7.46 -3.11
N PHE A 451 7.57 -6.59 -2.67
CA PHE A 451 7.64 -5.98 -1.35
C PHE A 451 7.02 -6.86 -0.28
N TYR A 452 7.56 -6.79 0.93
CA TYR A 452 6.90 -7.29 2.12
C TYR A 452 5.80 -6.33 2.60
N GLU A 453 4.78 -6.85 3.28
CA GLU A 453 3.96 -6.00 4.14
C GLU A 453 4.82 -5.52 5.32
N VAL A 454 4.74 -4.23 5.64
CA VAL A 454 5.51 -3.61 6.72
C VAL A 454 4.57 -3.24 7.86
N ASP A 455 4.80 -3.86 9.02
CA ASP A 455 4.19 -3.46 10.28
C ASP A 455 5.07 -2.38 10.93
N ALA A 456 4.51 -1.22 11.27
CA ALA A 456 5.29 -0.13 11.86
C ALA A 456 5.94 -0.51 13.21
N THR A 457 5.35 -1.45 13.94
CA THR A 457 5.82 -1.92 15.26
C THR A 457 6.70 -3.16 15.17
N ARG A 458 6.49 -4.02 14.16
CA ARG A 458 7.18 -5.32 14.03
C ARG A 458 8.16 -5.40 12.86
N GLY A 459 8.16 -4.43 11.96
CA GLY A 459 8.98 -4.43 10.76
C GLY A 459 8.60 -5.52 9.77
N LEU A 460 9.61 -6.23 9.23
CA LEU A 460 9.46 -7.30 8.23
C LEU A 460 9.12 -8.64 8.91
N SER A 461 7.93 -8.75 9.50
CA SER A 461 7.57 -9.91 10.33
C SER A 461 7.59 -11.25 9.58
N GLU A 462 7.22 -11.24 8.30
CA GLU A 462 7.23 -12.45 7.47
C GLU A 462 8.67 -12.94 7.24
N LEU A 463 9.58 -12.03 6.88
CA LEU A 463 11.00 -12.35 6.71
C LEU A 463 11.64 -12.79 8.04
N ASP A 464 11.34 -12.13 9.16
CA ASP A 464 11.84 -12.53 10.48
C ASP A 464 11.36 -13.94 10.87
N ALA A 465 10.12 -14.31 10.53
CA ALA A 465 9.62 -15.66 10.77
C ALA A 465 10.41 -16.72 9.97
N VAL A 466 10.73 -16.45 8.71
CA VAL A 466 11.58 -17.31 7.87
C VAL A 466 12.96 -17.46 8.50
N VAL A 467 13.61 -16.35 8.85
CA VAL A 467 14.95 -16.33 9.46
C VAL A 467 14.94 -17.06 10.81
N SER A 468 13.92 -16.83 11.63
CA SER A 468 13.75 -17.48 12.93
C SER A 468 13.59 -19.00 12.81
N ARG A 469 12.94 -19.50 11.76
CA ARG A 469 12.89 -20.94 11.47
C ARG A 469 14.29 -21.48 11.16
N GLN A 470 15.04 -20.80 10.30
CA GLN A 470 16.40 -21.19 9.94
C GLN A 470 17.38 -21.18 11.12
N ILE A 471 17.21 -20.26 12.07
CA ILE A 471 17.99 -20.23 13.32
C ILE A 471 17.73 -21.48 14.18
N LYS A 472 16.49 -21.99 14.17
CA LYS A 472 16.10 -23.16 14.97
C LYS A 472 16.46 -24.49 14.30
N THR A 473 16.66 -24.50 12.99
CA THR A 473 17.10 -25.71 12.27
C THR A 473 18.53 -26.07 12.71
N PRO A 474 18.76 -27.28 13.26
CA PRO A 474 20.09 -27.70 13.64
C PRO A 474 21.01 -27.74 12.41
N SER A 475 22.22 -27.22 12.53
CA SER A 475 23.28 -27.47 11.55
C SER A 475 23.56 -28.97 11.53
N GLN A 476 23.23 -29.64 10.42
CA GLN A 476 23.69 -31.01 10.18
C GLN A 476 25.21 -30.94 10.10
N GLN A 477 25.88 -31.50 11.11
CA GLN A 477 27.35 -31.60 11.17
C GLN A 477 27.86 -32.70 10.27
#